data_AF-A0A3D2G8N7-F1
#
_entry.id   AF-A0A3D2G8N7-F1
#
_cell.length_a   1.000
_cell.length_b   1.000
_cell.length_c   1.000
_cell.angle_alpha   90.00
_cell.angle_beta   90.00
_cell.angle_gamma   90.00
#
_symmetry.space_group_name_H-M   'P 1'
#
loop_
_entity.id
_entity.type
_entity.pdbx_description
1 polymer ?
#
loop_
_entity_poly.entity_id
_entity_poly.type
_entity_poly.pdbx_seq_one_letter_code
_entity_poly.pdbx_strand_id
1 'polypeptide(L)'
;MKIRDKYEIVHIVVTVAKPIIILFILGFVYLFIFQKFDVGIPCFFYKITGYKCPGCGMTHALSEIWNGNFRSAWEYNALSFTVLPIVCIYLLYRSVREAMGKGEGFYIWEYILLAGLLIIALAYGYVRNKI
;
A
#
# COMPACT_ATOMS: atom_id res chain seq x y z
N MET A 1 13.29 -32.12 -4.25
CA MET A 1 12.94 -31.04 -3.32
C MET A 1 14.21 -30.69 -2.53
N LYS A 2 14.89 -29.59 -2.86
CA LYS A 2 16.13 -29.18 -2.17
C LYS A 2 15.71 -28.68 -0.79
N ILE A 3 16.01 -29.44 0.28
CA ILE A 3 15.78 -28.98 1.65
C ILE A 3 16.71 -27.78 1.83
N ARG A 4 16.10 -26.60 1.95
CA ARG A 4 16.80 -25.32 2.15
C ARG A 4 17.40 -25.35 3.56
N ASP A 5 18.65 -24.95 3.72
CA ASP A 5 19.26 -25.03 5.04
C ASP A 5 18.61 -24.02 6.01
N LYS A 6 18.80 -24.23 7.31
CA LYS A 6 18.22 -23.36 8.34
C LYS A 6 18.72 -21.91 8.23
N TYR A 7 19.96 -21.69 7.77
CA TYR A 7 20.56 -20.37 7.62
C TYR A 7 19.96 -19.59 6.45
N GLU A 8 19.67 -20.25 5.32
CA GLU A 8 19.02 -19.67 4.16
C GLU A 8 17.59 -19.22 4.49
N ILE A 9 16.83 -20.01 5.26
CA ILE A 9 15.48 -19.63 5.69
C ILE A 9 15.53 -18.41 6.61
N VAL A 10 16.43 -18.41 7.62
CA VAL A 10 16.59 -17.28 8.54
C VAL A 10 16.99 -16.01 7.78
N HIS A 11 17.91 -16.12 6.82
CA HIS A 11 18.33 -15.00 5.99
C HIS A 11 17.15 -14.40 5.20
N ILE A 12 16.35 -15.23 4.52
CA ILE A 12 15.15 -14.79 3.79
C ILE A 12 14.18 -14.05 4.72
N VAL A 13 13.88 -14.64 5.88
CA VAL A 13 12.94 -14.05 6.84
C VAL A 13 13.45 -12.70 7.33
N VAL A 14 14.72 -12.57 7.70
CA VAL A 14 15.29 -11.31 8.18
C VAL A 14 15.29 -10.24 7.08
N THR A 15 15.67 -10.59 5.85
CA THR A 15 15.70 -9.67 4.71
C THR A 15 14.31 -9.11 4.38
N VAL A 16 13.26 -9.93 4.47
CA VAL A 16 11.89 -9.50 4.19
C VAL A 16 11.26 -8.79 5.38
N ALA A 17 11.45 -9.29 6.60
CA ALA A 17 10.80 -8.75 7.80
C ALA A 17 11.35 -7.37 8.20
N LYS A 18 12.66 -7.13 8.04
CA LYS A 18 13.30 -5.87 8.42
C LYS A 18 12.66 -4.63 7.77
N PRO A 19 12.50 -4.52 6.43
CA PRO A 19 11.86 -3.36 5.81
C PRO A 19 10.39 -3.24 6.19
N ILE A 20 9.67 -4.37 6.35
CA ILE A 20 8.27 -4.36 6.77
C ILE A 20 8.14 -3.74 8.17
N ILE A 21 8.95 -4.19 9.13
CA ILE A 21 8.95 -3.65 10.50
C ILE A 21 9.27 -2.16 10.50
N ILE A 22 10.28 -1.73 9.73
CA ILE A 22 10.64 -0.31 9.60
C ILE A 22 9.46 0.50 9.04
N LEU A 23 8.82 0.02 7.97
CA LEU A 23 7.66 0.69 7.38
C LEU A 23 6.47 0.77 8.35
N PHE A 24 6.21 -0.29 9.13
CA PHE A 24 5.17 -0.28 10.15
C PHE A 24 5.47 0.74 11.26
N ILE A 25 6.71 0.80 11.75
CA ILE A 25 7.11 1.79 12.76
C ILE A 25 6.96 3.21 12.21
N LEU A 26 7.48 3.48 11.01
CA LEU A 26 7.37 4.79 10.38
C LEU A 26 5.91 5.17 10.11
N GLY A 27 5.10 4.24 9.62
CA GLY A 27 3.67 4.43 9.38
C GLY A 27 2.91 4.71 10.67
N PHE A 28 3.21 3.99 11.75
CA PHE A 28 2.62 4.22 13.06
C PHE A 28 3.00 5.60 13.61
N VAL A 29 4.28 5.97 13.58
CA VAL A 29 4.73 7.30 14.01
C VAL A 29 4.06 8.40 13.19
N TYR A 30 3.94 8.22 11.87
CA TYR A 30 3.25 9.15 10.99
C TYR A 30 1.76 9.30 11.34
N LEU A 31 1.04 8.19 11.51
CA LEU A 31 -0.37 8.23 11.89
C LEU A 31 -0.58 8.85 13.28
N PHE A 32 0.32 8.57 14.22
CA PHE A 32 0.28 9.17 15.56
C PHE A 32 0.47 10.69 15.49
N ILE A 33 1.44 11.18 14.72
CA ILE A 33 1.65 12.62 14.50
C ILE A 33 0.42 13.24 13.82
N PHE A 34 -0.09 12.59 12.78
CA PHE A 34 -1.26 13.04 12.05
C PHE A 34 -2.49 13.17 12.95
N GLN A 35 -2.80 12.16 13.78
CA GLN A 35 -3.93 12.18 14.71
C GLN A 35 -3.75 13.22 15.82
N LYS A 36 -2.54 13.41 16.32
CA LYS A 36 -2.28 14.26 17.49
C LYS A 36 -2.11 15.74 17.14
N PHE A 37 -1.65 16.05 15.94
CA PHE A 37 -1.33 17.42 15.52
C PHE A 37 -2.13 17.90 14.30
N ASP A 38 -2.93 17.04 13.67
CA ASP A 38 -3.66 17.32 12.43
C ASP A 38 -2.74 17.79 11.28
N VAL A 39 -1.46 17.41 11.33
CA VAL A 39 -0.46 17.73 10.30
C VAL A 39 -0.28 16.52 9.39
N GLY A 40 -0.84 16.60 8.18
CA GLY A 40 -0.69 15.60 7.13
C GLY A 40 0.06 16.12 5.91
N ILE A 41 0.60 15.20 5.11
CA ILE A 41 1.20 15.54 3.81
C ILE A 41 0.07 15.96 2.87
N PRO A 42 0.05 17.23 2.39
CA PRO A 42 -1.02 17.67 1.49
C PRO A 42 -0.88 16.98 0.13
N CYS A 43 -2.01 16.70 -0.52
CA CYS A 43 -2.00 16.27 -1.91
C CYS A 43 -1.69 17.45 -2.83
N PHE A 44 -0.47 17.53 -3.35
CA PHE A 44 -0.07 18.56 -4.30
C PHE A 44 -0.91 18.55 -5.58
N PHE A 45 -1.30 17.36 -6.06
CA PHE A 45 -2.17 17.24 -7.23
C PHE A 45 -3.51 17.96 -7.01
N TYR A 46 -4.14 17.76 -5.86
CA TYR A 46 -5.37 18.47 -5.51
C TYR A 46 -5.14 19.97 -5.35
N LYS A 47 -4.04 20.40 -4.70
CA LYS A 47 -3.71 21.82 -4.56
C LYS A 47 -3.52 22.54 -5.90
N ILE A 48 -2.98 21.85 -6.90
CA ILE A 48 -2.70 22.43 -8.23
C ILE A 48 -3.92 22.34 -9.15
N THR A 49 -4.62 21.21 -9.16
CA THR A 49 -5.66 20.93 -10.16
C THR A 49 -7.09 21.07 -9.63
N GLY A 50 -7.29 21.08 -8.32
CA GLY A 50 -8.61 20.99 -7.69
C GLY A 50 -9.24 19.60 -7.73
N TYR A 51 -8.63 18.62 -8.41
CA TYR A 51 -9.16 17.27 -8.52
C TYR A 51 -8.53 16.31 -7.51
N LYS A 52 -9.35 15.43 -6.92
CA LYS A 52 -8.91 14.37 -6.01
C LYS A 52 -8.26 13.25 -6.80
N CYS A 53 -6.97 13.00 -6.65
CA CYS A 53 -6.34 11.82 -7.24
C CYS A 53 -6.85 10.52 -6.58
N PRO A 54 -6.56 9.33 -7.15
CA PRO A 54 -7.00 8.06 -6.56
C PRO A 54 -6.50 7.86 -5.12
N GLY A 55 -5.33 8.42 -4.77
CA GLY A 55 -4.76 8.37 -3.43
C GLY A 55 -5.26 9.44 -2.45
N CYS A 56 -6.03 10.45 -2.88
CA CYS A 56 -6.53 11.48 -1.98
C CYS A 56 -7.36 10.88 -0.84
N GLY A 57 -7.11 11.32 0.40
CA GLY A 57 -7.81 10.80 1.58
C GLY A 57 -7.27 9.46 2.12
N MET A 58 -6.21 8.89 1.54
CA MET A 58 -5.65 7.60 2.04
C MET A 58 -5.16 7.70 3.49
N THR A 59 -4.48 8.77 3.88
CA THR A 59 -4.04 8.99 5.28
C THR A 59 -5.24 9.04 6.23
N HIS A 60 -6.29 9.77 5.88
CA HIS A 60 -7.52 9.83 6.69
C HIS A 60 -8.19 8.46 6.76
N ALA A 61 -8.26 7.73 5.65
CA ALA A 61 -8.82 6.39 5.63
C ALA A 61 -8.06 5.41 6.55
N LEU A 62 -6.73 5.45 6.51
CA LEU A 62 -5.88 4.63 7.40
C LEU A 62 -6.01 5.04 8.86
N SER A 63 -6.15 6.33 9.16
CA SER A 63 -6.44 6.83 10.51
C SER A 63 -7.78 6.31 11.03
N GLU A 64 -8.82 6.33 10.19
CA GLU A 64 -10.14 5.81 10.58
C GLU A 64 -10.14 4.28 10.73
N ILE A 65 -9.40 3.55 9.87
CA ILE A 65 -9.17 2.10 10.04
C ILE A 65 -8.52 1.84 11.40
N TRP A 66 -7.51 2.63 11.78
CA TRP A 66 -6.83 2.51 13.06
C TRP A 66 -7.78 2.73 14.25
N ASN A 67 -8.73 3.66 14.11
CA ASN A 67 -9.74 3.96 15.12
C ASN A 67 -10.95 2.99 15.08
N GLY A 68 -10.98 2.02 14.16
CA GLY A 68 -12.09 1.08 13.99
C GLY A 68 -13.30 1.62 13.21
N ASN A 69 -13.20 2.82 12.65
CA ASN A 69 -14.26 3.51 11.91
C ASN A 69 -14.24 3.14 10.42
N PHE A 70 -14.56 1.88 10.10
CA PHE A 70 -14.45 1.37 8.72
C PHE A 70 -15.36 2.10 7.71
N ARG A 71 -16.52 2.59 8.14
CA ARG A 71 -17.43 3.38 7.29
C ARG A 71 -16.77 4.70 6.87
N SER A 72 -16.27 5.47 7.83
CA SER A 72 -15.57 6.73 7.56
C SER A 72 -14.34 6.50 6.69
N ALA A 73 -13.60 5.43 6.94
CA ALA A 73 -12.44 5.06 6.12
C ALA A 73 -12.80 4.82 4.65
N TRP A 74 -13.92 4.12 4.40
CA TRP A 74 -14.43 3.88 3.05
C TRP A 74 -14.81 5.18 2.35
N GLU A 75 -15.47 6.09 3.07
CA GLU A 75 -15.88 7.40 2.56
C GLU A 75 -14.67 8.28 2.24
N TYR A 76 -13.60 8.24 3.06
CA TYR A 76 -12.35 8.94 2.78
C TYR A 76 -11.64 8.39 1.53
N ASN A 77 -11.43 7.07 1.47
CA ASN A 77 -10.85 6.40 0.31
C ASN A 77 -11.14 4.90 0.29
N ALA A 78 -12.08 4.48 -0.57
CA ALA A 78 -12.43 3.06 -0.75
C ALA A 78 -11.27 2.18 -1.29
N LEU A 79 -10.23 2.78 -1.89
CA LEU A 79 -9.03 2.03 -2.31
C LEU A 79 -8.22 1.50 -1.12
N SER A 80 -8.43 2.05 0.09
CA SER A 80 -7.80 1.54 1.32
C SER A 80 -8.21 0.10 1.66
N PHE A 81 -9.41 -0.33 1.29
CA PHE A 81 -9.91 -1.70 1.51
C PHE A 81 -9.78 -2.62 0.30
N THR A 82 -9.54 -2.07 -0.88
CA THR A 82 -9.57 -2.83 -2.14
C THR A 82 -8.18 -2.93 -2.76
N VAL A 83 -7.66 -1.85 -3.33
CA VAL A 83 -6.37 -1.84 -4.03
C VAL A 83 -5.19 -1.94 -3.06
N LEU A 84 -5.24 -1.24 -1.92
CA LEU A 84 -4.11 -1.19 -1.00
C LEU A 84 -3.71 -2.58 -0.45
N PRO A 85 -4.63 -3.42 0.06
CA PRO A 85 -4.27 -4.77 0.53
C PRO A 85 -3.68 -5.65 -0.58
N ILE A 86 -4.20 -5.55 -1.81
CA ILE A 86 -3.69 -6.31 -2.96
C ILE A 86 -2.25 -5.89 -3.28
N VAL A 87 -1.97 -4.58 -3.29
CA VAL A 87 -0.62 -4.06 -3.51
C VAL A 87 0.32 -4.52 -2.39
N CYS A 88 -0.10 -4.48 -1.12
CA CYS A 88 0.71 -4.96 0.00
C CYS A 88 1.07 -6.45 -0.14
N ILE A 89 0.11 -7.29 -0.50
CA ILE A 89 0.33 -8.73 -0.73
C ILE A 89 1.27 -8.94 -1.92
N TYR A 90 1.07 -8.21 -3.01
CA TYR A 90 1.92 -8.28 -4.20
C TYR A 90 3.38 -7.87 -3.89
N LEU A 91 3.58 -6.79 -3.14
CA LEU A 91 4.90 -6.35 -2.71
C LEU A 91 5.57 -7.39 -1.79
N LEU A 92 4.83 -7.97 -0.84
CA LEU A 92 5.34 -9.07 0.00
C LEU A 92 5.78 -10.27 -0.85
N TYR A 93 4.96 -10.68 -1.81
CA TYR A 93 5.30 -11.76 -2.75
C TYR A 93 6.59 -11.46 -3.52
N ARG A 94 6.74 -10.24 -4.04
CA ARG A 94 7.95 -9.79 -4.75
C ARG A 94 9.18 -9.80 -3.84
N SER A 95 9.08 -9.24 -2.62
CA SER A 95 10.19 -9.23 -1.65
C SER A 95 10.65 -10.64 -1.30
N VAL A 96 9.71 -11.57 -1.10
CA VAL A 96 10.04 -12.98 -0.81
C VAL A 96 10.68 -13.66 -2.02
N ARG A 97 10.19 -13.40 -3.24
CA ARG A 97 10.81 -13.93 -4.49
C ARG A 97 12.23 -13.45 -4.70
N GLU A 98 12.47 -12.17 -4.48
CA GLU A 98 13.78 -11.54 -4.60
C GLU A 98 14.76 -12.13 -3.57
N ALA A 99 14.33 -12.25 -2.31
CA ALA A 99 15.12 -12.91 -1.26
C ALA A 99 15.40 -14.40 -1.56
N MET A 100 14.53 -15.07 -2.32
CA MET A 100 14.74 -16.44 -2.81
C MET A 100 15.67 -16.52 -4.04
N GLY A 101 16.15 -15.40 -4.58
CA GLY A 101 17.01 -15.36 -5.78
C GLY A 101 16.29 -15.75 -7.07
N LYS A 102 14.96 -15.62 -7.15
CA LYS A 102 14.16 -16.03 -8.32
C LYS A 102 14.17 -15.01 -9.48
N GLY A 103 15.12 -14.07 -9.49
CA GLY A 103 15.30 -13.04 -10.51
C GLY A 103 14.34 -11.84 -10.40
N GLU A 104 14.70 -10.73 -11.05
CA GLU A 104 13.98 -9.45 -11.00
C GLU A 104 12.82 -9.35 -12.00
N GLY A 105 12.80 -10.26 -12.98
CA GLY A 105 11.84 -10.26 -14.09
C GLY A 105 10.39 -10.38 -13.62
N PHE A 106 9.51 -9.66 -14.33
CA PHE A 106 8.07 -9.71 -14.14
C PHE A 106 7.47 -10.81 -15.00
N TYR A 107 6.54 -11.57 -14.43
CA TYR A 107 5.71 -12.48 -15.18
C TYR A 107 4.52 -11.76 -15.83
N ILE A 108 3.94 -12.39 -16.87
CA ILE A 108 2.79 -11.83 -17.60
C ILE A 108 1.61 -11.51 -16.68
N TRP A 109 1.35 -12.34 -15.65
CA TRP A 109 0.28 -12.09 -14.70
C TRP A 109 0.56 -10.88 -13.78
N GLU A 110 1.82 -10.55 -13.52
CA GLU A 110 2.18 -9.36 -12.75
C GLU A 110 1.83 -8.10 -13.56
N TYR A 111 2.12 -8.09 -14.87
CA TYR A 111 1.70 -7.01 -15.75
C TYR A 111 0.18 -6.87 -15.83
N ILE A 112 -0.54 -7.98 -15.99
CA ILE A 112 -2.02 -7.98 -16.04
C ILE A 112 -2.59 -7.45 -14.72
N LEU A 113 -2.08 -7.92 -13.58
CA LEU A 113 -2.49 -7.45 -12.25
C LEU A 113 -2.26 -5.94 -12.10
N LEU A 114 -1.05 -5.46 -12.39
CA LEU A 114 -0.68 -4.05 -12.24
C LEU A 114 -1.50 -3.14 -13.18
N ALA A 115 -1.72 -3.58 -14.43
CA ALA A 115 -2.59 -2.87 -15.36
C ALA A 115 -4.04 -2.82 -14.86
N GLY A 116 -4.57 -3.93 -14.34
CA GLY A 116 -5.90 -3.98 -13.75
C GLY A 116 -6.05 -3.04 -12.56
N LEU A 117 -5.09 -3.05 -11.63
CA LEU A 117 -5.08 -2.14 -10.47
C LEU A 117 -4.99 -0.67 -10.90
N LEU A 118 -4.20 -0.36 -11.93
CA LEU A 118 -4.11 0.98 -12.49
C LEU A 118 -5.45 1.43 -13.08
N ILE A 119 -6.10 0.58 -13.89
CA ILE A 119 -7.41 0.88 -14.48
C ILE A 119 -8.45 1.13 -13.38
N ILE A 120 -8.49 0.29 -12.34
CA ILE A 120 -9.39 0.46 -11.19
C ILE A 120 -9.11 1.79 -10.48
N ALA A 121 -7.85 2.11 -10.22
CA ALA A 121 -7.46 3.36 -9.57
C ALA A 121 -7.87 4.59 -10.39
N LEU A 122 -7.66 4.57 -11.71
CA LEU A 122 -8.06 5.64 -12.62
C LEU A 122 -9.59 5.77 -12.71
N ALA A 123 -10.32 4.66 -12.82
CA ALA A 123 -11.78 4.66 -12.82
C ALA A 123 -12.34 5.22 -11.50
N TYR A 124 -11.79 4.81 -10.36
CA TYR A 124 -12.14 5.37 -9.05
C TYR A 124 -11.84 6.86 -8.96
N GLY A 125 -10.67 7.28 -9.43
CA GLY A 125 -10.28 8.69 -9.54
C GLY A 125 -11.26 9.49 -10.40
N TYR A 126 -11.71 8.94 -11.52
CA TYR A 126 -12.72 9.59 -12.36
C TYR A 126 -14.06 9.74 -11.64
N VAL A 127 -14.60 8.63 -11.10
CA VAL A 127 -15.92 8.60 -10.44
C VAL A 127 -15.99 9.58 -9.27
N ARG A 128 -14.95 9.63 -8.42
CA ARG A 128 -14.95 10.48 -7.21
C ARG A 128 -14.83 11.99 -7.45
N ASN A 129 -14.59 12.40 -8.71
CA ASN A 129 -14.51 13.80 -9.11
C ASN A 129 -15.69 14.23 -10.00
N LYS A 130 -16.55 13.28 -10.39
CA LYS A 130 -17.75 13.54 -11.21
C LYS A 130 -19.02 13.66 -10.37
N ILE A 131 -18.98 13.15 -9.15
CA ILE A 131 -19.97 13.35 -8.09
C ILE A 131 -19.56 14.60 -7.30
#